data_AF-A0A9X4G3Q9-F1
#
_entry.id   AF-A0A9X4G3Q9-F1
#
_cell.length_a   1.000
_cell.length_b   1.000
_cell.length_c   1.000
_cell.angle_alpha   90.00
_cell.angle_beta   90.00
_cell.angle_gamma   90.00
#
_symmetry.space_group_name_H-M   'P 1'
#
loop_
_entity.id
_entity.type
_entity.pdbx_description
1 polymer ?
#
loop_
_entity_poly.entity_id
_entity_poly.type
_entity_poly.pdbx_seq_one_letter_code
_entity_poly.pdbx_strand_id
1 'polypeptide(L)'
;MIHSFYNLTRKGWLKALSFILAGVLFAMILLNANLFAQHFGGHIPYLAILAFYGMAILWIHGIGFEIQSAIWRLVFLPITGYLIVISSLSYLISLR
;
A
#
# COMPACT_ATOMS: atom_id res chain seq x y z
N MET A 1 -5.96 18.60 11.91
CA MET A 1 -5.85 18.33 10.45
C MET A 1 -5.82 16.84 10.10
N ILE A 2 -5.00 16.00 10.76
CA ILE A 2 -4.87 14.56 10.46
C ILE A 2 -6.21 13.81 10.47
N HIS A 3 -7.12 14.16 11.41
CA HIS A 3 -8.47 13.59 11.48
C HIS A 3 -9.33 13.85 10.22
N SER A 4 -9.13 14.98 9.53
CA SER A 4 -9.90 15.33 8.33
C SER A 4 -9.49 14.48 7.13
N PHE A 5 -8.18 14.33 6.89
CA PHE A 5 -7.66 13.46 5.82
C PHE A 5 -8.00 11.98 6.04
N TYR A 6 -7.94 11.53 7.29
CA TYR A 6 -8.34 10.16 7.65
C TYR A 6 -9.85 9.93 7.44
N ASN A 7 -10.69 10.90 7.79
CA ASN A 7 -12.14 10.80 7.55
C ASN A 7 -12.50 10.88 6.06
N LEU A 8 -11.76 11.66 5.26
CA LEU A 8 -12.00 11.78 3.81
C LEU A 8 -11.75 10.46 3.08
N THR A 9 -10.78 9.68 3.56
CA THR A 9 -10.43 8.37 3.01
C THR A 9 -11.35 7.24 3.49
N ARG A 10 -12.13 7.44 4.57
CA ARG A 10 -13.00 6.44 5.19
C ARG A 10 -14.22 6.00 4.36
N LYS A 11 -14.39 6.50 3.13
CA LYS A 11 -15.52 6.14 2.25
C LYS A 11 -15.47 4.65 1.90
N GLY A 12 -16.62 3.97 1.91
CA GLY A 12 -16.67 2.52 1.68
C GLY A 12 -16.02 2.06 0.37
N TRP A 13 -16.21 2.81 -0.72
CA TRP A 13 -15.58 2.50 -2.01
C TRP A 13 -14.05 2.67 -2.00
N LEU A 14 -13.51 3.60 -1.21
CA LEU A 14 -12.06 3.75 -1.04
C LEU A 14 -11.47 2.59 -0.24
N LYS A 15 -12.19 2.09 0.78
CA LYS A 15 -11.79 0.87 1.48
C LYS A 15 -11.74 -0.34 0.52
N ALA A 16 -12.78 -0.53 -0.28
CA ALA A 16 -12.81 -1.58 -1.30
C ALA A 16 -11.65 -1.45 -2.31
N LEU A 17 -11.39 -0.23 -2.80
CA LEU A 17 -10.25 0.04 -3.69
C LEU A 17 -8.91 -0.30 -3.03
N SER A 18 -8.74 0.05 -1.75
CA SER A 18 -7.52 -0.27 -0.99
C SER A 18 -7.30 -1.77 -0.90
N PHE A 19 -8.37 -2.52 -0.61
CA PHE A 19 -8.31 -3.98 -0.51
C PHE A 19 -7.93 -4.61 -1.86
N ILE A 20 -8.53 -4.14 -2.96
CA ILE A 20 -8.21 -4.59 -4.32
C ILE A 20 -6.74 -4.27 -4.64
N LEU A 21 -6.28 -3.04 -4.47
CA LEU A 21 -4.91 -2.65 -4.80
C LEU A 21 -3.87 -3.43 -4.01
N ALA A 22 -4.10 -3.62 -2.70
CA ALA A 22 -3.21 -4.43 -1.87
C ALA A 22 -3.20 -5.90 -2.33
N GLY A 23 -4.35 -6.47 -2.65
CA GLY A 23 -4.46 -7.83 -3.20
C GLY A 23 -3.77 -8.00 -4.55
N VAL A 24 -3.89 -7.00 -5.44
CA VAL A 24 -3.22 -7.01 -6.75
C VAL A 24 -1.70 -6.91 -6.59
N LEU A 25 -1.19 -6.04 -5.72
CA LEU A 25 0.25 -5.97 -5.44
C LEU A 25 0.76 -7.26 -4.81
N PHE A 26 0.02 -7.83 -3.86
CA PHE A 26 0.35 -9.13 -3.27
C PHE A 26 0.45 -10.23 -4.34
N ALA A 27 -0.55 -10.34 -5.21
CA ALA A 27 -0.54 -11.29 -6.32
C ALA A 27 0.63 -11.04 -7.28
N MET A 28 0.92 -9.78 -7.62
CA MET A 28 2.05 -9.42 -8.48
C MET A 28 3.39 -9.84 -7.89
N ILE A 29 3.59 -9.64 -6.58
CA ILE A 29 4.80 -10.07 -5.86
C ILE A 29 4.95 -11.59 -5.92
N LEU A 30 3.87 -12.35 -5.68
CA LEU A 30 3.94 -13.82 -5.70
C LEU A 30 4.13 -14.38 -7.12
N LEU A 31 3.40 -13.86 -8.10
CA LEU A 31 3.44 -14.36 -9.48
C LEU A 31 4.71 -13.94 -10.23
N ASN A 32 5.38 -12.87 -9.80
CA ASN A 32 6.60 -12.33 -10.43
C ASN A 32 7.72 -12.15 -9.40
N ALA A 33 7.88 -13.10 -8.48
CA ALA A 33 8.81 -13.00 -7.35
C ALA A 33 10.25 -12.65 -7.74
N ASN A 34 10.76 -13.22 -8.84
CA ASN A 34 12.10 -12.92 -9.34
C ASN A 34 12.24 -11.46 -9.80
N LEU A 35 11.25 -10.95 -10.54
CA LEU A 35 11.24 -9.58 -11.04
C LEU A 35 11.12 -8.60 -9.86
N PHE A 36 10.22 -8.87 -8.91
CA PHE A 36 10.12 -8.09 -7.68
C PHE A 36 11.43 -8.10 -6.89
N ALA A 37 12.04 -9.27 -6.68
CA ALA A 37 13.29 -9.40 -5.94
C ALA A 37 14.44 -8.62 -6.60
N GLN A 38 14.56 -8.65 -7.94
CA GLN A 38 15.62 -7.92 -8.65
C GLN A 38 15.46 -6.40 -8.53
N HIS A 39 14.23 -5.89 -8.65
CA HIS A 39 13.97 -4.46 -8.75
C HIS A 39 13.66 -3.78 -7.41
N PHE A 40 13.09 -4.50 -6.44
CA PHE A 40 12.72 -3.96 -5.12
C PHE A 40 13.57 -4.54 -3.98
N GLY A 41 14.03 -5.79 -4.10
CA GLY A 41 14.79 -6.47 -3.05
C GLY A 41 16.31 -6.46 -3.26
N GLY A 42 16.78 -6.21 -4.50
CA GLY A 42 18.16 -6.35 -4.92
C GLY A 42 19.04 -5.21 -4.42
N HIS A 43 19.43 -4.31 -5.33
CA HIS A 43 20.35 -3.22 -5.00
C HIS A 43 19.83 -2.24 -3.93
N ILE A 44 18.51 -2.09 -3.80
CA ILE A 44 17.88 -1.14 -2.87
C ILE A 44 16.82 -1.87 -2.04
N PRO A 45 17.21 -2.67 -1.02
CA PRO A 45 16.29 -3.53 -0.27
C PRO A 45 15.19 -2.76 0.47
N TYR A 46 15.40 -1.46 0.74
CA TYR A 46 14.40 -0.57 1.33
C TYR A 46 13.15 -0.39 0.44
N LEU A 47 13.25 -0.62 -0.88
CA LEU A 47 12.09 -0.55 -1.77
C LEU A 47 11.11 -1.70 -1.51
N ALA A 48 11.60 -2.91 -1.23
CA ALA A 48 10.74 -4.02 -0.83
C ALA A 48 10.02 -3.72 0.49
N ILE A 49 10.74 -3.20 1.49
CA ILE A 49 10.16 -2.79 2.77
C ILE A 49 9.10 -1.72 2.56
N LEU A 50 9.38 -0.71 1.72
CA LEU A 50 8.44 0.35 1.40
C LEU A 50 7.18 -0.20 0.72
N ALA A 51 7.32 -1.10 -0.26
CA ALA A 51 6.19 -1.74 -0.94
C ALA A 51 5.31 -2.54 0.03
N PHE A 52 5.92 -3.34 0.92
CA PHE A 52 5.19 -4.07 1.96
C PHE A 52 4.50 -3.14 2.95
N TYR A 53 5.16 -2.04 3.33
CA TYR A 53 4.56 -1.02 4.19
C TYR A 53 3.33 -0.38 3.54
N GLY A 54 3.43 0.04 2.27
CA GLY A 54 2.28 0.56 1.52
C GLY A 54 1.13 -0.45 1.41
N MET A 55 1.46 -1.72 1.14
CA MET A 55 0.49 -2.81 1.09
C MET A 55 -0.21 -3.01 2.44
N ALA A 56 0.54 -2.99 3.55
CA ALA A 56 -0.01 -3.11 4.89
C ALA A 56 -0.96 -1.96 5.23
N ILE A 57 -0.61 -0.72 4.89
CA ILE A 57 -1.51 0.45 5.04
C ILE A 57 -2.83 0.20 4.31
N LEU A 58 -2.78 -0.24 3.05
CA LEU A 58 -3.98 -0.46 2.24
C LEU A 58 -4.81 -1.66 2.72
N TRP A 59 -4.21 -2.71 3.28
CA TRP A 59 -4.97 -3.79 3.94
C TRP A 59 -5.67 -3.32 5.22
N ILE A 60 -4.96 -2.60 6.10
CA ILE A 60 -5.53 -2.03 7.33
C ILE A 60 -6.72 -1.13 6.97
N HIS A 61 -6.53 -0.24 5.99
CA HIS A 61 -7.58 0.64 5.52
C HIS A 61 -8.74 -0.13 4.84
N GLY A 62 -8.42 -1.12 4.00
CA GLY A 62 -9.39 -1.88 3.23
C GLY A 62 -10.30 -2.79 4.05
N ILE A 63 -9.77 -3.41 5.11
CA ILE A 63 -10.56 -4.16 6.10
C ILE A 63 -11.45 -3.21 6.91
N GLY A 64 -11.15 -1.92 6.92
CA GLY A 64 -11.91 -0.90 7.62
C GLY A 64 -11.55 -0.77 9.10
N PHE A 65 -10.35 -1.23 9.48
CA PHE A 65 -9.83 -1.10 10.84
C PHE A 65 -9.73 0.37 11.27
N GLU A 66 -10.24 0.69 12.46
CA GLU A 66 -10.26 2.06 12.98
C GLU A 66 -9.14 2.28 13.99
N ILE A 67 -8.10 2.99 13.55
CA ILE A 67 -6.96 3.32 14.40
C ILE A 67 -7.37 4.42 15.38
N GLN A 68 -7.26 4.18 16.69
CA GLN A 68 -7.63 5.18 17.71
C GLN A 68 -6.51 6.20 17.99
N SER A 69 -5.25 5.74 17.99
CA SER A 69 -4.09 6.60 18.28
C SER A 69 -3.75 7.55 17.12
N ALA A 70 -3.51 8.82 17.44
CA ALA A 70 -3.15 9.85 16.47
C ALA A 70 -1.82 9.59 15.77
N ILE A 71 -0.82 9.07 16.50
CA ILE A 71 0.51 8.72 15.95
C ILE A 71 0.34 7.61 14.91
N TRP A 72 -0.41 6.57 15.26
CA TRP A 72 -0.64 5.45 14.36
C TRP A 72 -1.52 5.82 13.15
N ARG A 73 -2.44 6.78 13.27
CA ARG A 73 -3.16 7.32 12.09
C ARG A 73 -2.25 8.04 11.11
N LEU A 74 -1.19 8.67 11.60
CA LEU A 74 -0.21 9.35 10.74
C LEU A 74 0.71 8.35 10.05
N VAL A 75 1.18 7.34 10.78
CA VAL A 75 1.96 6.23 10.21
C VAL A 75 1.13 5.52 9.13
N PHE A 76 -0.07 5.04 9.48
CA PHE A 76 -0.93 4.29 8.58
C PHE A 76 -1.93 5.16 7.81
N LEU A 77 -1.50 6.31 7.31
CA LEU A 77 -2.38 7.21 6.56
C LEU A 77 -2.71 6.59 5.18
N PRO A 78 -3.98 6.38 4.80
CA PRO A 78 -4.31 5.65 3.56
C PRO A 78 -3.71 6.27 2.29
N ILE A 79 -3.58 7.61 2.26
CA ILE A 79 -3.00 8.34 1.11
C ILE A 79 -1.56 7.91 0.84
N THR A 80 -0.73 7.71 1.88
CA THR A 80 0.65 7.26 1.68
C THR A 80 0.68 5.82 1.15
N GLY A 81 -0.23 4.96 1.62
CA GLY A 81 -0.42 3.62 1.08
C GLY A 81 -0.76 3.63 -0.42
N TYR A 82 -1.69 4.48 -0.85
CA TYR A 82 -2.03 4.61 -2.27
C TYR A 82 -0.85 5.05 -3.12
N LEU A 83 -0.12 6.08 -2.69
CA LEU A 83 1.04 6.58 -3.43
C LEU A 83 2.09 5.47 -3.62
N ILE A 84 2.43 4.75 -2.55
CA ILE A 84 3.42 3.69 -2.60
C ILE A 84 2.96 2.53 -3.48
N VAL A 85 1.73 2.03 -3.28
CA VAL A 85 1.23 0.84 -3.98
C VAL A 85 0.98 1.11 -5.45
N ILE A 86 0.41 2.26 -5.81
CA ILE A 86 0.18 2.63 -7.21
C ILE A 86 1.51 2.77 -7.93
N SER A 87 2.48 3.51 -7.37
CA SER A 87 3.81 3.63 -7.98
C SER A 87 4.51 2.28 -8.13
N SER A 88 4.41 1.40 -7.13
CA SER A 88 5.00 0.06 -7.18
C SER A 88 4.38 -0.80 -8.28
N LEU A 89 3.04 -0.80 -8.37
CA LEU A 89 2.30 -1.52 -9.41
C LEU A 89 2.60 -0.97 -10.80
N SER A 90 2.55 0.35 -10.98
CA SER A 90 2.85 0.99 -12.27
C SER A 90 4.25 0.64 -12.74
N TYR A 91 5.23 0.64 -11.83
CA TYR A 91 6.61 0.26 -12.16
C TYR A 91 6.73 -1.22 -12.54
N LEU A 92 6.16 -2.13 -11.73
CA LEU A 92 6.18 -3.58 -12.04
C LEU A 92 5.47 -3.90 -13.36
N ILE A 93 4.35 -3.25 -13.66
CA ILE A 93 3.63 -3.43 -14.93
C ILE A 93 4.46 -2.92 -16.11
N SER A 94 5.19 -1.82 -15.94
CA SER A 94 6.07 -1.27 -17.00
C SER A 94 7.29 -2.15 -17.31
N LEU A 95 7.66 -3.07 -16.42
CA LEU A 95 8.81 -3.97 -16.57
C LEU A 95 8.45 -5.32 -17.21
N ARG A 96 7.16 -5.59 -17.36
CA ARG A 96 6.64 -6.84 -17.92
C ARG A 96 6.43 -6.72 -19.42
#